data_AF-A0A9E4FUC6-F1
#
_entry.id   AF-A0A9E4FUC6-F1
#
_cell.length_a   1.000
_cell.length_b   1.000
_cell.length_c   1.000
_cell.angle_alpha   90.00
_cell.angle_beta   90.00
_cell.angle_gamma   90.00
#
_symmetry.space_group_name_H-M   'P 1'
#
loop_
_entity.id
_entity.type
_entity.pdbx_description
1 polymer ?
#
loop_
_entity_poly.entity_id
_entity_poly.type
_entity_poly.pdbx_seq_one_letter_code
_entity_poly.pdbx_strand_id
1 'polypeptide(L)' 'MSFTVYKNRVHKYAAVHRGTCGYLKMHGGVSRTTPPTGEYVEGIETVKAARREAASSGWEIKHCSRCGP' A
#
# COMPACT_ATOMS: atom_id res chain seq x y z
N MET A 1 7.01 8.30 -12.20
CA MET A 1 6.77 8.11 -10.75
C MET A 1 6.02 6.80 -10.59
N SER A 2 6.43 5.89 -9.70
CA SER A 2 5.71 4.64 -9.43
C SER A 2 4.92 4.73 -8.11
N PHE A 3 3.95 3.84 -7.96
CA PHE A 3 3.09 3.67 -6.80
C PHE A 3 3.18 2.22 -6.30
N THR A 4 2.94 2.07 -5.00
CA THR A 4 2.88 0.78 -4.32
C THR A 4 1.59 0.71 -3.53
N VAL A 5 0.89 -0.43 -3.62
CA VAL A 5 -0.27 -0.74 -2.80
C VAL A 5 0.12 -1.74 -1.73
N TYR A 6 -0.17 -1.42 -0.49
CA TYR A 6 -0.01 -2.32 0.65
C TYR A 6 -1.38 -2.82 1.11
N LYS A 7 -1.60 -4.12 1.05
CA LYS A 7 -2.84 -4.78 1.45
C LYS A 7 -2.63 -5.44 2.82
N ASN A 8 -3.10 -4.82 3.89
CA ASN A 8 -3.05 -5.39 5.24
C ASN A 8 -4.18 -6.40 5.44
N ARG A 9 -3.84 -7.69 5.55
CA ARG A 9 -4.79 -8.79 5.73
C ARG A 9 -5.37 -8.84 7.14
N VAL A 10 -4.58 -8.46 8.14
CA VAL A 10 -4.97 -8.49 9.57
C VAL A 10 -6.05 -7.45 9.86
N HIS A 11 -5.83 -6.22 9.38
CA HIS A 11 -6.74 -5.09 9.61
C HIS A 11 -7.68 -4.80 8.44
N LYS A 12 -7.64 -5.62 7.37
CA LYS A 12 -8.46 -5.50 6.16
C LYS A 12 -8.51 -4.08 5.59
N TYR A 13 -7.34 -3.49 5.35
CA TYR A 13 -7.21 -2.21 4.64
C TYR A 13 -6.16 -2.28 3.54
N ALA A 14 -6.37 -1.49 2.47
CA ALA A 14 -5.42 -1.30 1.39
C ALA A 14 -4.90 0.15 1.42
N ALA A 15 -3.59 0.33 1.48
CA ALA A 15 -2.97 1.64 1.49
C ALA A 15 -2.23 1.94 0.18
N VAL A 16 -2.47 3.12 -0.39
CA VAL A 16 -1.78 3.58 -1.61
C VAL A 16 -0.63 4.49 -1.22
N HIS A 17 0.57 4.17 -1.71
CA HIS A 17 1.80 4.89 -1.46
C HIS A 17 2.51 5.22 -2.77
N ARG A 18 3.36 6.25 -2.77
CA ARG A 18 4.39 6.39 -3.81
C ARG A 18 5.43 5.29 -3.63
N GLY A 19 6.00 4.78 -4.71
CA GLY A 19 7.04 3.73 -4.68
C GLY A 19 8.31 4.17 -3.94
N THR A 20 8.55 5.48 -3.85
CA THR A 20 9.64 6.08 -3.06
C THR A 20 9.25 6.41 -1.62
N CYS A 21 8.07 6.02 -1.15
CA CYS A 21 7.59 6.33 0.19
C CYS A 21 8.44 5.64 1.27
N GLY A 22 9.32 6.40 1.92
CA GLY A 22 10.13 5.91 3.03
C GLY A 22 9.29 5.41 4.21
N TYR A 23 8.09 5.95 4.42
CA TYR A 23 7.19 5.49 5.49
C TYR A 23 6.64 4.09 5.24
N LEU A 24 6.34 3.75 3.98
CA LEU A 24 5.99 2.37 3.61
C LEU A 24 7.15 1.42 3.94
N LYS A 25 8.37 1.81 3.54
CA LYS A 25 9.59 1.02 3.77
C LYS A 25 9.97 0.86 5.25
N MET A 26 9.61 1.82 6.11
CA MET A 26 9.96 1.81 7.54
C MET A 26 8.84 1.30 8.45
N HIS A 27 7.58 1.63 8.13
CA HIS A 27 6.43 1.42 9.03
C HIS A 27 5.26 0.69 8.39
N GLY A 28 5.18 0.64 7.06
CA GLY A 28 4.03 0.08 6.34
C GLY A 28 3.95 -1.45 6.36
N GLY A 29 4.64 -2.11 7.30
CA GLY A 29 4.70 -3.57 7.39
C GLY A 29 5.90 -4.21 6.68
N VAL A 30 6.91 -3.42 6.27
CA VAL A 30 8.23 -3.97 5.84
C VAL A 30 9.03 -4.45 7.07
N SER A 31 8.46 -4.34 8.27
CA SER A 31 8.76 -5.35 9.28
C SER A 31 8.35 -6.70 8.69
N ARG A 32 9.36 -7.44 8.22
CA ARG A 32 9.34 -8.87 7.91
C ARG A 32 9.02 -9.70 9.17
N THR A 33 8.06 -9.26 9.98
CA THR A 33 7.51 -10.03 11.08
C THR A 33 6.75 -11.16 10.45
N THR A 34 7.28 -12.36 10.56
CA THR A 34 6.61 -13.59 10.15
C THR A 34 5.49 -13.87 11.15
N PRO A 35 4.24 -14.09 10.70
CA PRO A 35 3.78 -14.08 9.31
C PRO A 35 3.58 -12.66 8.76
N PRO A 36 3.91 -12.41 7.47
CA PRO A 36 3.72 -11.10 6.87
C PRO A 36 2.25 -10.69 6.99
N THR A 37 2.02 -9.55 7.64
CA THR A 37 0.67 -9.05 7.95
C THR A 37 -0.08 -8.53 6.71
N GLY A 38 0.60 -8.46 5.56
CA GLY A 38 0.02 -7.97 4.32
C GLY A 38 0.79 -8.33 3.05
N GLU A 39 0.26 -7.88 1.93
CA GLU A 39 0.75 -8.11 0.56
C GLU A 39 1.11 -6.76 -0.10
N TYR A 40 2.15 -6.77 -0.93
CA TYR A 40 2.62 -5.57 -1.63
C TYR A 40 2.46 -5.74 -3.14
N VAL A 41 1.85 -4.74 -3.77
CA VAL A 41 1.78 -4.62 -5.23
C VAL A 41 2.57 -3.39 -5.63
N GLU A 42 3.79 -3.61 -6.12
CA GLU A 42 4.74 -2.56 -6.53
C GLU A 42 4.70 -2.33 -8.04
N GLY A 43 5.35 -1.26 -8.50
CA GLY A 43 5.54 -1.01 -9.94
C GLY A 43 4.33 -0.43 -10.67
N ILE A 44 3.34 0.08 -9.94
CA ILE A 44 2.15 0.66 -10.57
C ILE A 44 2.48 2.08 -11.06
N GLU A 45 2.34 2.34 -12.35
CA GLU A 45 2.81 3.60 -12.95
C GLU A 45 1.87 4.80 -12.69
N THR A 46 0.61 4.54 -12.34
CA THR A 46 -0.39 5.61 -12.15
C THR A 46 -1.14 5.47 -10.83
N VAL A 47 -1.47 6.63 -10.22
CA VAL A 47 -2.28 6.67 -8.99
C VAL A 47 -3.67 6.05 -9.20
N LYS A 48 -4.24 6.18 -10.41
CA LYS A 48 -5.54 5.62 -10.76
C LYS A 48 -5.50 4.10 -10.76
N ALA A 49 -4.46 3.49 -11.34
CA ALA A 49 -4.28 2.04 -11.29
C ALA A 49 -4.04 1.56 -9.85
N ALA A 50 -3.26 2.29 -9.06
CA ALA A 50 -2.99 1.93 -7.67
C ALA A 50 -4.27 1.98 -6.81
N ARG A 51 -5.12 2.99 -7.02
CA ARG A 51 -6.44 3.06 -6.37
C ARG A 51 -7.38 1.94 -6.82
N ARG A 52 -7.37 1.57 -8.10
CA ARG A 52 -8.17 0.44 -8.61
C ARG A 52 -7.71 -0.88 -7.97
N GLU A 53 -6.41 -1.07 -7.81
CA GLU A 53 -5.83 -2.25 -7.16
C GLU A 53 -6.11 -2.28 -5.64
N ALA A 54 -6.13 -1.13 -4.98
CA ALA A 54 -6.60 -1.06 -3.60
C ALA A 54 -8.10 -1.40 -3.49
N ALA A 55 -8.92 -0.90 -4.42
CA ALA A 55 -10.36 -1.16 -4.46
C ALA A 55 -10.72 -2.61 -4.83
N SER A 56 -9.90 -3.30 -5.64
CA SER A 56 -10.14 -4.71 -6.03
C SER A 56 -10.17 -5.66 -4.84
N SER A 57 -9.55 -5.28 -3.73
CA SER A 57 -9.50 -6.08 -2.52
C SER A 57 -10.80 -6.02 -1.71
N GLY A 58 -11.69 -5.04 -1.98
CA GLY A 58 -12.90 -4.81 -1.18
C GLY A 58 -12.62 -4.37 0.25
N TRP A 59 -11.42 -3.86 0.52
CA TRP A 59 -10.92 -3.46 1.83
C TRP A 59 -10.96 -1.95 2.00
N GLU A 60 -10.91 -1.48 3.24
CA GLU A 60 -10.88 -0.03 3.52
C GLU A 60 -9.64 0.59 2.86
N ILE A 61 -9.83 1.67 2.08
CA ILE A 61 -8.70 2.32 1.40
C ILE A 61 -8.15 3.40 2.32
N LYS A 62 -6.91 3.21 2.78
CA LYS A 62 -6.17 4.22 3.56
C LYS A 62 -5.22 5.00 2.67
N HIS A 63 -5.29 6.32 2.75
CA HIS A 63 -4.33 7.17 2.06
C HIS A 63 -3.13 7.43 2.96
N CYS A 64 -1.93 7.26 2.42
CA CYS A 64 -0.73 7.66 3.14
C CYS A 64 -0.66 9.19 3.19
N SER A 65 -0.83 9.77 4.38
CA SER A 65 -0.78 11.23 4.61
C SER A 65 0.51 11.89 4.12
N ARG A 66 1.62 11.14 4.02
CA ARG A 66 2.91 11.61 3.49
C ARG A 66 3.05 11.52 1.97
N CYS A 67 2.21 10.74 1.29
CA CYS A 67 2.25 10.61 -0.16
C CYS A 67 1.34 11.62 -0.88
N GLY A 68 0.50 12.30 -0.11
CA GLY A 68 -0.64 13.10 -0.61
C GLY A 68 -1.77 12.21 -1.11
N PRO A 69 -2.98 12.78 -1.31
CA PRO A 69 -4.03 12.12 -2.08
C PRO A 69 -3.58 11.78 -3.50
#